data_AF-A0A944JKW1-F1
#
_entry.id   AF-A0A944JKW1-F1
#
_cell.length_a   1.000
_cell.length_b   1.000
_cell.length_c   1.000
_cell.angle_alpha   90.00
_cell.angle_beta   90.00
_cell.angle_gamma   90.00
#
_symmetry.space_group_name_H-M   'P 1'
#
loop_
_entity.id
_entity.type
_entity.pdbx_description
1 polymer ?
#
loop_
_entity_poly.entity_id
_entity_poly.type
_entity_poly.pdbx_seq_one_letter_code
_entity_poly.pdbx_strand_id
1 'polypeptide(L)'
;MPAGPKDRRGLFAALRWTAAALVFAAVGTGVAYQVTQPERTDIPGLSTASDGRWAYPTLSQPALPPGAAVPFAQDNLDGIHYAGLTQLLLPAPTGSTPDSTLKLEKDEAVSVDGFLEEYAATEREKMKEQFTNEGLRQIVARGWTTPDGTRTRVYLLRFHASGFVDTFEGCGRDMALNGVKLMGSDLDWSKGKVGQSSPALNFVSLFAESKPVGDEQVKAGCIQSGDIQAVILQTRKGQVATVPFHQTVILQNQLLG
;
A
#
# COMPACT_ATOMS: atom_id res chain seq x y z
N MET A 1 -80.67 -36.50 9.29
CA MET A 1 -79.41 -37.23 9.58
C MET A 1 -78.36 -36.22 10.02
N PRO A 2 -77.66 -36.39 11.15
CA PRO A 2 -76.71 -35.39 11.64
C PRO A 2 -75.41 -35.41 10.80
N ALA A 3 -74.86 -34.21 10.54
CA ALA A 3 -73.66 -34.00 9.74
C ALA A 3 -72.41 -34.61 10.40
N GLY A 4 -71.59 -35.33 9.62
CA GLY A 4 -70.35 -35.94 10.10
C GLY A 4 -69.31 -34.91 10.56
N PRO A 5 -68.42 -35.27 11.51
CA PRO A 5 -67.48 -34.33 12.10
C PRO A 5 -66.50 -33.79 11.05
N LYS A 6 -66.42 -32.46 10.93
CA LYS A 6 -65.49 -31.71 10.06
C LYS A 6 -64.05 -32.19 10.28
N ASP A 7 -63.34 -32.43 9.18
CA ASP A 7 -61.99 -33.00 9.15
C ASP A 7 -60.92 -32.03 9.70
N ARG A 8 -60.91 -31.90 11.02
CA ARG A 8 -59.95 -31.07 11.78
C ARG A 8 -58.52 -31.62 11.68
N ARG A 9 -58.36 -32.92 11.38
CA ARG A 9 -57.05 -33.58 11.33
C ARG A 9 -56.20 -33.11 10.16
N GLY A 10 -56.79 -32.92 8.98
CA GLY A 10 -56.08 -32.38 7.81
C GLY A 10 -55.56 -30.95 8.02
N LEU A 11 -56.36 -30.11 8.68
CA LEU A 11 -55.98 -28.72 8.96
C LEU A 11 -54.79 -28.62 9.94
N PHE A 12 -54.80 -29.43 11.00
CA PHE A 12 -53.68 -29.50 11.95
C PHE A 12 -52.41 -30.09 11.34
N ALA A 13 -52.54 -31.03 10.39
CA ALA A 13 -51.40 -31.57 9.67
C ALA A 13 -50.75 -30.50 8.77
N ALA A 14 -51.55 -29.76 7.99
CA ALA A 14 -51.06 -28.66 7.16
C ALA A 14 -50.33 -27.60 8.00
N LEU A 15 -50.93 -27.17 9.12
CA LEU A 15 -50.34 -26.17 10.01
C LEU A 15 -49.00 -26.62 10.61
N ARG A 16 -48.87 -27.90 10.96
CA ARG A 16 -47.62 -28.50 11.46
C ARG A 16 -46.53 -28.51 10.40
N TRP A 17 -46.87 -28.85 9.16
CA TRP A 17 -45.90 -28.86 8.07
C TRP A 17 -45.46 -27.45 7.67
N THR A 18 -46.38 -26.48 7.67
CA THR A 18 -46.03 -25.07 7.45
C THR A 18 -45.13 -24.54 8.56
N ALA A 19 -45.42 -24.84 9.83
CA ALA A 19 -44.57 -24.46 10.95
C ALA A 19 -43.17 -25.09 10.85
N ALA A 20 -43.08 -26.38 10.49
CA ALA A 20 -41.80 -27.04 10.26
C ALA A 20 -41.01 -26.36 9.14
N ALA A 21 -41.64 -26.09 7.99
CA ALA A 21 -40.99 -25.42 6.87
C ALA A 21 -40.48 -24.02 7.24
N LEU A 22 -41.25 -23.25 8.01
CA LEU A 22 -40.84 -21.94 8.49
C LEU A 22 -39.65 -22.02 9.46
N VAL A 23 -39.65 -22.99 10.37
CA VAL A 23 -38.51 -23.21 11.28
C VAL A 23 -37.26 -23.59 10.49
N PHE A 24 -37.37 -24.51 9.53
CA PHE A 24 -36.23 -24.88 8.68
C PHE A 24 -35.73 -23.71 7.84
N ALA A 25 -36.62 -22.91 7.27
CA ALA A 25 -36.25 -21.72 6.52
C ALA A 25 -35.55 -20.67 7.41
N ALA A 26 -36.09 -20.38 8.59
CA ALA A 26 -35.52 -19.40 9.51
C ALA A 26 -34.17 -19.85 10.09
N VAL A 27 -34.06 -21.12 10.49
CA VAL A 27 -32.80 -21.67 11.01
C VAL A 27 -31.77 -21.79 9.89
N GLY A 28 -32.15 -22.28 8.71
CA GLY A 28 -31.26 -22.42 7.57
C GLY A 28 -30.71 -21.08 7.08
N THR A 29 -31.56 -20.06 6.96
CA THR A 29 -31.13 -18.70 6.59
C THR A 29 -30.29 -18.05 7.68
N GLY A 30 -30.64 -18.22 8.96
CA GLY A 30 -29.86 -17.72 10.09
C GLY A 30 -28.45 -18.32 10.15
N VAL A 31 -28.33 -19.64 10.00
CA VAL A 31 -27.04 -20.34 9.97
C VAL A 31 -26.23 -19.93 8.74
N ALA A 32 -26.86 -19.88 7.56
CA ALA A 32 -26.17 -19.46 6.33
C ALA A 32 -25.62 -18.03 6.48
N TYR A 33 -26.44 -17.09 6.97
CA TYR A 33 -26.02 -15.71 7.22
C TYR A 33 -24.86 -15.65 8.22
N GLN A 34 -24.95 -16.39 9.33
CA GLN A 34 -23.91 -16.38 10.36
C GLN A 34 -22.59 -17.02 9.90
N VAL A 35 -22.63 -17.96 8.95
CA VAL A 35 -21.42 -18.58 8.38
C VAL A 35 -20.81 -17.73 7.27
N THR A 36 -21.62 -17.01 6.48
CA THR A 36 -21.11 -16.24 5.32
C THR A 36 -20.75 -14.80 5.65
N GLN A 37 -21.22 -14.24 6.77
CA GLN A 37 -20.95 -12.85 7.12
C GLN A 37 -19.55 -12.59 7.68
N PRO A 38 -18.94 -13.45 8.54
CA PRO A 38 -17.63 -13.17 9.09
C PRO A 38 -16.56 -13.17 8.00
N GLU A 39 -15.68 -12.17 8.02
CA GLU A 39 -14.46 -12.23 7.22
C GLU A 39 -13.64 -13.45 7.64
N ARG A 40 -12.95 -14.08 6.69
CA ARG A 40 -12.23 -15.36 6.90
C ARG A 40 -11.22 -15.29 8.05
N THR A 41 -10.80 -14.10 8.45
CA THR A 41 -9.85 -13.80 9.53
C THR A 41 -10.48 -13.64 10.92
N ASP A 42 -11.79 -13.42 11.00
CA ASP A 42 -12.53 -13.09 12.23
C ASP A 42 -13.58 -14.16 12.58
N ILE A 43 -13.24 -15.43 12.31
CA ILE A 43 -14.05 -16.56 12.78
C ILE A 43 -13.66 -16.86 14.24
N PRO A 44 -14.62 -16.83 15.20
CA PRO A 44 -14.34 -17.17 16.59
C PRO A 44 -13.67 -18.54 16.73
N GLY A 45 -12.51 -18.60 17.39
CA GLY A 45 -11.72 -19.83 17.55
C GLY A 45 -10.80 -20.19 16.37
N LEU A 46 -10.80 -19.38 15.30
CA LEU A 46 -9.94 -19.52 14.12
C LEU A 46 -9.11 -18.24 13.84
N SER A 47 -9.03 -17.33 14.79
CA SER A 47 -8.21 -16.12 14.68
C SER A 47 -6.75 -16.51 14.41
N THR A 48 -6.23 -16.12 13.25
CA THR A 48 -4.81 -16.28 12.94
C THR A 48 -3.99 -15.32 13.80
N ALA A 49 -2.84 -15.78 14.32
CA ALA A 49 -1.88 -14.88 14.93
C ALA A 49 -1.52 -13.77 13.93
N SER A 50 -1.37 -12.54 14.43
CA SER A 50 -0.97 -11.41 13.59
C SER A 50 0.36 -11.73 12.92
N ASP A 51 0.42 -11.58 11.60
CA ASP A 51 1.63 -11.72 10.81
C ASP A 51 2.45 -10.41 10.77
N GLY A 52 2.06 -9.43 11.59
CA GLY A 52 2.73 -8.15 11.72
C GLY A 52 2.27 -7.09 10.71
N ARG A 53 1.41 -7.41 9.74
CA ARG A 53 0.88 -6.41 8.79
C ARG A 53 0.17 -5.27 9.50
N TRP A 54 0.31 -4.08 8.92
CA TRP A 54 -0.45 -2.91 9.37
C TRP A 54 -1.82 -2.87 8.68
N ALA A 55 -2.81 -2.34 9.41
CA ALA A 55 -4.13 -2.10 8.87
C ALA A 55 -4.12 -0.78 8.09
N TYR A 56 -4.15 -0.86 6.76
CA TYR A 56 -4.33 0.30 5.89
C TYR A 56 -5.82 0.53 5.60
N PRO A 57 -6.26 1.78 5.41
CA PRO A 57 -7.57 2.05 4.84
C PRO A 57 -7.76 1.34 3.49
N THR A 58 -9.00 1.05 3.12
CA THR A 58 -9.30 0.50 1.79
C THR A 58 -8.76 1.42 0.70
N LEU A 59 -7.92 0.87 -0.17
CA LEU A 59 -7.37 1.61 -1.30
C LEU A 59 -8.34 1.63 -2.47
N SER A 60 -8.44 2.79 -3.12
CA SER A 60 -9.16 2.97 -4.37
C SER A 60 -8.26 3.72 -5.34
N GLN A 61 -8.27 3.30 -6.61
CA GLN A 61 -7.64 4.08 -7.67
C GLN A 61 -8.29 5.47 -7.76
N PRO A 62 -7.49 6.54 -7.96
CA PRO A 62 -8.04 7.87 -8.13
C PRO A 62 -8.90 7.96 -9.38
N ALA A 63 -9.94 8.80 -9.31
CA ALA A 63 -10.74 9.12 -10.48
C ALA A 63 -9.90 9.96 -11.45
N LEU A 64 -9.83 9.52 -12.71
CA LEU A 64 -9.08 10.22 -13.75
C LEU A 64 -9.93 11.33 -14.40
N PRO A 65 -9.29 12.39 -14.94
CA PRO A 65 -9.97 13.33 -15.80
C PRO A 65 -10.70 12.63 -16.96
N PRO A 66 -11.87 13.12 -17.43
CA PRO A 66 -12.58 12.52 -18.54
C PRO A 66 -11.69 12.37 -19.78
N GLY A 67 -11.62 11.17 -20.34
CA GLY A 67 -10.81 10.85 -21.52
C GLY A 67 -9.33 10.61 -21.25
N ALA A 68 -8.86 10.71 -20.00
CA ALA A 68 -7.50 10.32 -19.64
C ALA A 68 -7.39 8.79 -19.53
N ALA A 69 -6.35 8.24 -20.15
CA ALA A 69 -6.02 6.82 -20.07
C ALA A 69 -5.41 6.47 -18.69
N VAL A 70 -5.61 5.24 -18.23
CA VAL A 70 -4.88 4.73 -17.06
C VAL A 70 -3.39 4.52 -17.42
N PRO A 71 -2.46 4.54 -16.45
CA PRO A 71 -1.07 4.19 -16.69
C PRO A 71 -0.94 2.82 -17.38
N PHE A 72 -0.06 2.72 -18.38
CA PHE A 72 0.27 1.50 -19.13
C PHE A 72 -0.89 0.90 -19.94
N ALA A 73 -1.97 1.66 -20.15
CA ALA A 73 -2.98 1.31 -21.14
C ALA A 73 -2.39 1.31 -22.56
N GLN A 74 -3.10 0.69 -23.51
CA GLN A 74 -2.64 0.59 -24.91
C GLN A 74 -2.41 1.97 -25.57
N ASP A 75 -3.15 2.98 -25.15
CA ASP A 75 -3.04 4.38 -25.57
C ASP A 75 -2.18 5.25 -24.62
N ASN A 76 -1.52 4.63 -23.64
CA ASN A 76 -0.62 5.27 -22.67
C ASN A 76 0.55 4.35 -22.29
N LEU A 77 1.30 3.91 -23.31
CA LEU A 77 2.39 2.94 -23.15
C LEU A 77 3.52 3.45 -22.25
N ASP A 78 3.76 4.76 -22.24
CA ASP A 78 4.78 5.39 -21.40
C ASP A 78 4.37 5.51 -19.93
N GLY A 79 3.15 5.10 -19.57
CA GLY A 79 2.72 5.04 -18.17
C GLY A 79 2.46 6.41 -17.54
N ILE A 80 2.06 7.41 -18.33
CA ILE A 80 1.84 8.77 -17.80
C ILE A 80 0.67 8.77 -16.80
N HIS A 81 0.90 9.35 -15.61
CA HIS A 81 -0.10 9.46 -14.57
C HIS A 81 -0.88 10.76 -14.67
N TYR A 82 -2.13 10.68 -15.14
CA TYR A 82 -3.03 11.84 -15.21
C TYR A 82 -3.75 12.16 -13.88
N ALA A 83 -3.67 11.29 -12.88
CA ALA A 83 -4.18 11.56 -11.54
C ALA A 83 -3.37 12.67 -10.85
N GLY A 84 -4.01 13.39 -9.92
CA GLY A 84 -3.30 14.29 -9.01
C GLY A 84 -2.30 13.51 -8.16
N LEU A 85 -1.06 13.97 -8.06
CA LEU A 85 0.03 13.19 -7.46
C LEU A 85 -0.23 12.84 -5.99
N THR A 86 -0.90 13.71 -5.24
CA THR A 86 -1.31 13.45 -3.85
C THR A 86 -2.34 12.33 -3.71
N GLN A 87 -3.17 12.10 -4.73
CA GLN A 87 -4.17 11.03 -4.75
C GLN A 87 -3.53 9.65 -4.95
N LEU A 88 -2.27 9.62 -5.38
CA LEU A 88 -1.46 8.41 -5.54
C LEU A 88 -0.63 8.11 -4.29
N LEU A 89 -0.62 8.99 -3.27
CA LEU A 89 0.09 8.74 -2.01
C LEU A 89 -0.66 7.71 -1.17
N LEU A 90 0.04 6.66 -0.76
CA LEU A 90 -0.47 5.67 0.17
C LEU A 90 -1.00 6.35 1.45
N PRO A 91 -2.25 6.08 1.89
CA PRO A 91 -2.74 6.56 3.18
C PRO A 91 -1.93 5.95 4.32
N ALA A 92 -1.79 6.67 5.42
CA ALA A 92 -1.14 6.15 6.60
C ALA A 92 -1.98 5.00 7.21
N PRO A 93 -1.34 3.97 7.80
CA PRO A 93 -2.06 2.89 8.46
C PRO A 93 -2.84 3.40 9.67
N THR A 94 -3.93 2.73 10.00
CA THR A 94 -4.80 3.04 11.14
C THR A 94 -4.00 3.04 12.44
N GLY A 95 -4.18 4.08 13.25
CA GLY A 95 -3.49 4.25 14.53
C GLY A 95 -2.07 4.82 14.43
N SER A 96 -1.62 5.20 13.23
CA SER A 96 -0.37 5.95 13.06
C SER A 96 -0.55 7.43 13.38
N THR A 97 0.56 8.09 13.67
CA THR A 97 0.64 9.53 13.88
C THR A 97 1.38 10.19 12.71
N PRO A 98 0.96 11.36 12.20
CA PRO A 98 1.69 12.05 11.15
C PRO A 98 3.16 12.32 11.54
N ASP A 99 4.08 12.18 10.60
CA ASP A 99 5.48 12.52 10.83
C ASP A 99 5.67 14.04 10.88
N SER A 100 5.80 14.59 12.08
CA SER A 100 5.99 16.02 12.31
C SER A 100 7.35 16.55 11.82
N THR A 101 8.29 15.66 11.50
CA THR A 101 9.62 16.02 10.99
C THR A 101 9.67 16.04 9.47
N LEU A 102 8.59 15.63 8.78
CA LEU A 102 8.45 15.76 7.34
C LEU A 102 8.03 17.19 6.98
N LYS A 103 8.86 17.88 6.19
CA LYS A 103 8.64 19.28 5.79
C LYS A 103 7.65 19.37 4.63
N LEU A 104 6.37 19.31 4.97
CA LEU A 104 5.29 19.48 4.00
C LEU A 104 4.98 20.97 3.78
N GLU A 105 4.80 21.33 2.52
CA GLU A 105 4.18 22.56 2.09
C GLU A 105 2.67 22.36 1.93
N LYS A 106 2.00 23.28 1.24
CA LYS A 106 0.57 23.17 0.96
C LYS A 106 0.30 21.91 0.11
N ASP A 107 -0.82 21.24 0.39
CA ASP A 107 -1.31 20.10 -0.40
C ASP A 107 -0.29 18.95 -0.49
N GLU A 108 0.37 18.60 0.64
CA GLU A 108 1.36 17.51 0.75
C GLU A 108 2.60 17.66 -0.16
N ALA A 109 2.80 18.85 -0.75
CA ALA A 109 3.97 19.15 -1.56
C ALA A 109 5.24 19.17 -0.71
N VAL A 110 6.36 18.85 -1.34
CA VAL A 110 7.70 18.93 -0.72
C VAL A 110 8.61 19.68 -1.68
N SER A 111 9.38 20.64 -1.17
CA SER A 111 10.41 21.30 -1.97
C SER A 111 11.55 20.33 -2.30
N VAL A 112 12.29 20.60 -3.38
CA VAL A 112 13.49 19.84 -3.74
C VAL A 112 14.47 19.78 -2.56
N ASP A 113 14.73 20.92 -1.92
CA ASP A 113 15.64 20.96 -0.77
C ASP A 113 15.10 20.15 0.42
N GLY A 114 13.78 20.15 0.66
CA GLY A 114 13.15 19.32 1.69
C GLY A 114 13.30 17.82 1.43
N PHE A 115 13.15 17.37 0.18
CA PHE A 115 13.41 15.97 -0.20
C PHE A 115 14.89 15.61 -0.07
N LEU A 116 15.79 16.50 -0.50
CA LEU A 116 17.23 16.27 -0.45
C LEU A 116 17.79 16.19 0.98
N GLU A 117 17.03 16.59 2.00
CA GLU A 117 17.41 16.36 3.40
C GLU A 117 17.52 14.88 3.79
N GLU A 118 16.84 13.99 3.06
CA GLU A 118 16.98 12.53 3.22
C GLU A 118 18.36 12.03 2.78
N TYR A 119 19.08 12.82 1.99
CA TYR A 119 20.37 12.45 1.41
C TYR A 119 21.52 13.13 2.13
N ALA A 120 22.69 12.51 2.04
CA ALA A 120 23.95 13.05 2.54
C ALA A 120 24.22 14.42 1.92
N ALA A 121 24.72 15.36 2.73
CA ALA A 121 24.94 16.75 2.32
C ALA A 121 25.85 16.86 1.07
N THR A 122 26.77 15.91 0.88
CA THR A 122 27.68 15.88 -0.27
C THR A 122 26.99 15.62 -1.61
N GLU A 123 25.83 14.95 -1.61
CA GLU A 123 25.12 14.60 -2.85
C GLU A 123 24.08 15.64 -3.27
N ARG A 124 23.66 16.52 -2.35
CA ARG A 124 22.48 17.37 -2.55
C ARG A 124 22.63 18.30 -3.75
N GLU A 125 23.77 18.97 -3.90
CA GLU A 125 23.99 19.89 -5.03
C GLU A 125 23.96 19.16 -6.38
N LYS A 126 24.62 18.00 -6.48
CA LYS A 126 24.60 17.16 -7.70
C LYS A 126 23.17 16.73 -8.04
N MET A 127 22.41 16.26 -7.05
CA MET A 127 21.02 15.84 -7.27
C MET A 127 20.10 17.01 -7.62
N LYS A 128 20.34 18.19 -7.05
CA LYS A 128 19.58 19.41 -7.38
C LYS A 128 19.81 19.85 -8.83
N GLU A 129 21.06 19.80 -9.29
CA GLU A 129 21.40 20.02 -10.70
C GLU A 129 20.72 18.98 -11.59
N GLN A 130 20.79 17.70 -11.22
CA GLN A 130 20.11 16.63 -11.95
C GLN A 130 18.60 16.88 -12.06
N PHE A 131 17.91 17.24 -10.97
CA PHE A 131 16.47 17.52 -11.03
C PHE A 131 16.11 18.69 -11.94
N THR A 132 16.99 19.68 -12.03
CA THR A 132 16.83 20.82 -12.94
C THR A 132 16.96 20.39 -14.40
N ASN A 133 17.91 19.50 -14.70
CA ASN A 133 18.20 19.03 -16.06
C ASN A 133 17.22 17.95 -16.53
N GLU A 134 16.83 17.03 -15.64
CA GLU A 134 16.01 15.86 -15.95
C GLU A 134 14.50 16.12 -15.79
N GLY A 135 14.10 17.39 -15.68
CA GLY A 135 12.68 17.75 -15.80
C GLY A 135 11.79 17.29 -14.64
N LEU A 136 12.31 17.28 -13.40
CA LEU A 136 11.48 17.09 -12.22
C LEU A 136 10.37 18.16 -12.19
N ARG A 137 9.13 17.74 -11.99
CA ARG A 137 7.94 18.61 -12.03
C ARG A 137 7.35 18.87 -10.66
N GLN A 138 7.26 17.82 -9.85
CA GLN A 138 6.57 17.89 -8.58
C GLN A 138 7.11 16.82 -7.64
N ILE A 139 7.21 17.16 -6.36
CA ILE A 139 7.39 16.20 -5.28
C ILE A 139 6.21 16.35 -4.33
N VAL A 140 5.60 15.23 -3.97
CA VAL A 140 4.67 15.15 -2.84
C VAL A 140 5.12 14.05 -1.90
N ALA A 141 4.73 14.15 -0.63
CA ALA A 141 5.07 13.13 0.33
C ALA A 141 4.00 12.94 1.39
N ARG A 142 3.98 11.74 1.96
CA ARG A 142 3.26 11.47 3.21
C ARG A 142 4.18 10.70 4.15
N GLY A 143 4.17 11.09 5.42
CA GLY A 143 4.96 10.45 6.47
C GLY A 143 4.14 10.16 7.70
N TRP A 144 4.46 9.06 8.37
CA TRP A 144 3.79 8.64 9.59
C TRP A 144 4.72 7.85 10.50
N THR A 145 4.39 7.78 11.79
CA THR A 145 5.01 6.89 12.77
C THR A 145 3.96 5.96 13.35
N THR A 146 4.18 4.66 13.23
CA THR A 146 3.32 3.63 13.81
C THR A 146 3.57 3.43 15.30
N PRO A 147 2.62 2.86 16.07
CA PRO A 147 2.79 2.64 17.51
C PRO A 147 4.01 1.81 17.91
N ASP A 148 4.53 0.99 17.00
CA ASP A 148 5.73 0.19 17.20
C ASP A 148 7.05 0.96 17.03
N GLY A 149 6.95 2.27 16.75
CA GLY A 149 8.06 3.20 16.59
C GLY A 149 8.65 3.26 15.19
N THR A 150 8.05 2.59 14.19
CA THR A 150 8.53 2.65 12.81
C THR A 150 8.08 3.95 12.15
N ARG A 151 9.03 4.79 11.73
CA ARG A 151 8.78 5.98 10.93
C ARG A 151 8.80 5.59 9.45
N THR A 152 7.76 5.95 8.71
CA THR A 152 7.65 5.73 7.26
C THR A 152 7.50 7.07 6.56
N ARG A 153 8.19 7.26 5.45
CA ARG A 153 8.00 8.37 4.52
C ARG A 153 7.87 7.82 3.11
N VAL A 154 6.83 8.25 2.42
CA VAL A 154 6.59 7.95 1.00
C VAL A 154 6.72 9.24 0.25
N TYR A 155 7.67 9.29 -0.68
CA TYR A 155 7.85 10.39 -1.63
C TYR A 155 7.43 9.92 -3.01
N LEU A 156 6.67 10.74 -3.73
CA LEU A 156 6.41 10.57 -5.16
C LEU A 156 7.02 11.76 -5.89
N LEU A 157 7.96 11.46 -6.78
CA LEU A 157 8.62 12.42 -7.66
C LEU A 157 8.04 12.23 -9.04
N ARG A 158 7.35 13.25 -9.56
CA ARG A 158 6.86 13.27 -10.94
C ARG A 158 7.86 13.99 -11.83
N PHE A 159 8.24 13.34 -12.91
CA PHE A 159 9.07 13.87 -13.98
C PHE A 159 8.20 14.21 -15.19
N HIS A 160 8.80 14.84 -16.20
CA HIS A 160 8.11 15.16 -17.44
C HIS A 160 7.63 13.95 -18.24
N ALA A 161 8.38 12.85 -18.19
CA ALA A 161 8.12 11.62 -18.93
C ALA A 161 8.89 10.46 -18.29
N SER A 162 8.54 9.24 -18.68
CA SER A 162 9.17 8.02 -18.16
C SER A 162 10.67 7.93 -18.40
N GLY A 163 11.16 8.36 -19.57
CA GLY A 163 12.59 8.33 -19.87
C GLY A 163 13.47 9.15 -18.92
N PHE A 164 12.90 10.17 -18.24
CA PHE A 164 13.63 10.93 -17.23
C PHE A 164 13.72 10.19 -15.88
N VAL A 165 12.73 9.36 -15.56
CA VAL A 165 12.73 8.52 -14.34
C VAL A 165 13.88 7.51 -14.38
N ASP A 166 14.19 6.96 -15.55
CA ASP A 166 15.29 5.99 -15.73
C ASP A 166 16.67 6.57 -15.37
N THR A 167 16.83 7.88 -15.46
CA THR A 167 18.10 8.56 -15.16
C THR A 167 18.27 8.87 -13.68
N PHE A 168 17.21 8.79 -12.87
CA PHE A 168 17.25 9.19 -11.47
C PHE A 168 18.07 8.21 -10.62
N GLU A 169 19.25 8.63 -10.17
CA GLU A 169 20.19 7.80 -9.40
C GLU A 169 19.86 7.79 -7.88
N GLY A 170 18.94 8.65 -7.44
CA GLY A 170 18.65 8.83 -6.01
C GLY A 170 17.90 7.67 -5.36
N CYS A 171 17.48 6.63 -6.10
CA CYS A 171 16.86 5.45 -5.54
C CYS A 171 17.45 4.16 -6.12
N GLY A 172 18.47 3.63 -5.47
CA GLY A 172 19.13 2.40 -5.85
C GLY A 172 20.13 1.92 -4.81
N ARG A 173 21.00 0.98 -5.18
CA ARG A 173 22.06 0.48 -4.28
C ARG A 173 23.05 1.57 -3.85
N ASP A 174 23.26 2.53 -4.72
CA ASP A 174 24.23 3.61 -4.54
C ASP A 174 23.57 4.86 -3.92
N MET A 175 22.33 4.76 -3.44
CA MET A 175 21.67 5.87 -2.76
C MET A 175 22.48 6.29 -1.52
N ALA A 176 22.79 7.57 -1.41
CA ALA A 176 23.55 8.13 -0.30
C ALA A 176 22.60 8.77 0.72
N LEU A 177 21.83 7.95 1.44
CA LEU A 177 20.94 8.44 2.48
C LEU A 177 21.74 9.01 3.67
N ASN A 178 21.19 10.05 4.29
CA ASN A 178 21.80 10.68 5.46
C ASN A 178 21.89 9.68 6.62
N GLY A 179 23.07 9.58 7.24
CA GLY A 179 23.32 8.66 8.35
C GLY A 179 23.45 7.17 7.95
N VAL A 180 23.34 6.84 6.66
CA VAL A 180 23.45 5.47 6.15
C VAL A 180 24.78 5.30 5.44
N LYS A 181 25.54 4.25 5.79
CA LYS A 181 26.84 3.97 5.15
C LYS A 181 26.72 3.16 3.87
N LEU A 182 25.84 2.16 3.86
CA LEU A 182 25.71 1.22 2.75
C LEU A 182 24.32 0.59 2.71
N MET A 183 23.68 0.70 1.54
CA MET A 183 22.45 -0.02 1.23
C MET A 183 22.78 -1.35 0.54
N GLY A 184 22.22 -2.43 1.07
CA GLY A 184 22.22 -3.75 0.45
C GLY A 184 20.84 -4.06 -0.14
N SER A 185 20.76 -5.01 -1.06
CA SER A 185 19.46 -5.52 -1.52
C SER A 185 18.70 -6.19 -0.38
N ASP A 186 17.37 -6.02 -0.34
CA ASP A 186 16.52 -6.80 0.56
C ASP A 186 16.45 -8.25 0.03
N LEU A 187 17.11 -9.16 0.75
CA LEU A 187 17.24 -10.56 0.34
C LEU A 187 15.93 -11.33 0.47
N ASP A 188 15.05 -10.93 1.40
CA ASP A 188 13.75 -11.56 1.58
C ASP A 188 12.84 -11.22 0.38
N TRP A 189 12.87 -9.96 -0.07
CA TRP A 189 12.20 -9.53 -1.29
C TRP A 189 12.70 -10.28 -2.52
N SER A 190 14.03 -10.37 -2.67
CA SER A 190 14.67 -11.03 -3.81
C SER A 190 14.26 -12.51 -3.91
N LYS A 191 14.21 -13.22 -2.77
CA LYS A 191 13.73 -14.61 -2.72
C LYS A 191 12.25 -14.71 -3.09
N GLY A 192 11.41 -13.81 -2.56
CA GLY A 192 9.98 -13.77 -2.84
C GLY A 192 9.68 -13.55 -4.33
N LYS A 193 10.34 -12.57 -4.97
CA LYS A 193 10.15 -12.23 -6.39
C LYS A 193 10.55 -13.36 -7.33
N VAL A 194 11.61 -14.11 -7.01
CA VAL A 194 12.01 -15.30 -7.80
C VAL A 194 10.98 -16.42 -7.67
N GLY A 195 10.43 -16.63 -6.48
CA GLY A 195 9.41 -17.68 -6.24
C GLY A 195 8.02 -17.35 -6.78
N GLN A 196 7.70 -16.07 -6.98
CA GLN A 196 6.38 -15.56 -7.39
C GLN A 196 6.51 -14.47 -8.46
N SER A 197 7.26 -14.75 -9.53
CA SER A 197 7.54 -13.77 -10.59
C SER A 197 6.25 -13.11 -11.09
N SER A 198 6.10 -11.83 -10.76
CA SER A 198 4.95 -10.99 -11.14
C SER A 198 5.46 -9.82 -11.97
N PRO A 199 5.01 -9.67 -13.24
CA PRO A 199 5.41 -8.55 -14.09
C PRO A 199 5.16 -7.18 -13.46
N ALA A 200 4.11 -7.06 -12.63
CA ALA A 200 3.76 -5.84 -11.91
C ALA A 200 4.82 -5.36 -10.89
N LEU A 201 5.81 -6.21 -10.57
CA LEU A 201 6.89 -5.88 -9.63
C LEU A 201 8.23 -5.69 -10.32
N ASN A 202 8.30 -5.69 -11.65
CA ASN A 202 9.56 -5.62 -12.39
C ASN A 202 10.37 -4.37 -12.07
N PHE A 203 9.69 -3.23 -11.87
CA PHE A 203 10.26 -1.93 -11.57
C PHE A 203 10.28 -1.60 -10.07
N VAL A 204 10.10 -2.61 -9.22
CA VAL A 204 10.16 -2.51 -7.77
C VAL A 204 11.46 -3.10 -7.25
N SER A 205 12.26 -2.26 -6.58
CA SER A 205 13.53 -2.64 -5.95
C SER A 205 13.51 -2.27 -4.47
N LEU A 206 13.92 -3.20 -3.62
CA LEU A 206 13.97 -2.99 -2.16
C LEU A 206 15.40 -3.13 -1.65
N PHE A 207 15.72 -2.28 -0.70
CA PHE A 207 17.02 -2.18 -0.09
C PHE A 207 16.91 -2.11 1.43
N ALA A 208 17.93 -2.60 2.11
CA ALA A 208 18.08 -2.50 3.56
C ALA A 208 19.49 -2.03 3.89
N GLU A 209 19.61 -1.17 4.89
CA GLU A 209 20.92 -0.79 5.41
C GLU A 209 21.65 -2.03 5.92
N SER A 210 22.82 -2.29 5.35
CA SER A 210 23.56 -3.54 5.58
C SER A 210 24.12 -3.62 7.00
N LYS A 211 24.57 -2.48 7.54
CA LYS A 211 25.08 -2.32 8.90
C LYS A 211 24.69 -0.94 9.41
N PRO A 212 23.65 -0.85 10.26
CA PRO A 212 23.25 0.39 10.91
C PRO A 212 24.44 1.14 11.51
N VAL A 213 24.61 2.40 11.14
CA VAL A 213 25.63 3.28 11.75
C VAL A 213 25.22 3.68 13.17
N GLY A 214 23.92 3.85 13.39
CA GLY A 214 23.32 4.21 14.69
C GLY A 214 22.50 3.07 15.29
N ASP A 215 21.56 3.42 16.17
CA ASP A 215 20.62 2.47 16.77
C ASP A 215 19.34 2.26 15.95
N GLU A 216 19.17 3.00 14.85
CA GLU A 216 18.11 2.81 13.86
C GLU A 216 18.62 2.12 12.59
N GLN A 217 17.80 1.24 12.02
CA GLN A 217 17.99 0.70 10.67
C GLN A 217 17.09 1.46 9.69
N VAL A 218 17.60 1.67 8.48
CA VAL A 218 16.81 2.14 7.34
C VAL A 218 16.53 1.01 6.34
N LYS A 219 15.30 0.93 5.83
CA LYS A 219 14.94 0.20 4.60
C LYS A 219 14.37 1.17 3.57
N ALA A 220 14.66 0.93 2.29
CA ALA A 220 14.25 1.78 1.19
C ALA A 220 13.58 0.98 0.08
N GLY A 221 12.43 1.43 -0.39
CA GLY A 221 11.71 0.89 -1.54
C GLY A 221 11.72 1.89 -2.69
N CYS A 222 12.11 1.44 -3.87
CA CYS A 222 12.14 2.21 -5.11
C CYS A 222 11.12 1.61 -6.06
N ILE A 223 10.17 2.42 -6.54
CA ILE A 223 9.19 2.02 -7.55
C ILE A 223 9.29 3.01 -8.71
N GLN A 224 9.59 2.51 -9.90
CA GLN A 224 9.44 3.30 -11.12
C GLN A 224 8.11 2.93 -11.77
N SER A 225 7.27 3.94 -12.00
CA SER A 225 5.99 3.77 -12.70
C SER A 225 5.78 4.93 -13.65
N GLY A 226 6.07 4.71 -14.94
CA GLY A 226 5.93 5.72 -15.99
C GLY A 226 6.70 6.99 -15.65
N ASP A 227 6.00 8.13 -15.55
CA ASP A 227 6.55 9.44 -15.18
C ASP A 227 6.84 9.63 -13.67
N ILE A 228 6.63 8.61 -12.84
CA ILE A 228 6.77 8.70 -11.38
C ILE A 228 7.89 7.80 -10.86
N GLN A 229 8.76 8.37 -10.02
CA GLN A 229 9.60 7.62 -9.08
C GLN A 229 9.01 7.71 -7.68
N ALA A 230 8.66 6.56 -7.08
CA ALA A 230 8.40 6.49 -5.65
C ALA A 230 9.67 6.15 -4.88
N VAL A 231 9.91 6.87 -3.78
CA VAL A 231 10.96 6.57 -2.80
C VAL A 231 10.27 6.37 -1.44
N ILE A 232 10.35 5.16 -0.91
CA ILE A 232 9.71 4.78 0.36
C ILE A 232 10.80 4.50 1.36
N LEU A 233 10.89 5.29 2.42
CA LEU A 233 11.87 5.12 3.49
C LEU A 233 11.16 4.65 4.76
N GLN A 234 11.63 3.57 5.35
CA GLN A 234 11.22 3.15 6.68
C GLN A 234 12.43 3.13 7.60
N THR A 235 12.32 3.81 8.75
CA THR A 235 13.35 3.82 9.77
C THR A 235 12.76 3.34 11.09
N ARG A 236 13.56 2.60 11.85
CA ARG A 236 13.16 2.13 13.18
C ARG A 236 14.38 1.85 14.02
N LYS A 237 14.31 2.20 15.31
CA LYS A 237 15.23 1.69 16.32
C LYS A 237 15.26 0.16 16.29
N GLY A 238 16.46 -0.42 16.25
CA GLY A 238 16.68 -1.84 16.03
C GLY A 238 16.56 -2.18 14.55
N GLN A 239 15.54 -2.97 14.19
CA GLN A 239 15.36 -3.45 12.83
C GLN A 239 13.97 -3.11 12.30
N VAL A 240 13.91 -2.67 11.05
CA VAL A 240 12.64 -2.49 10.34
C VAL A 240 12.07 -3.86 10.00
N ALA A 241 10.85 -4.12 10.46
CA ALA A 241 10.19 -5.40 10.21
C ALA A 241 9.93 -5.60 8.70
N THR A 242 10.30 -6.78 8.18
CA THR A 242 10.20 -7.09 6.75
C THR A 242 8.76 -7.06 6.23
N VAL A 243 7.81 -7.66 6.95
CA VAL A 243 6.42 -7.79 6.48
C VAL A 243 5.72 -6.44 6.30
N PRO A 244 5.70 -5.52 7.29
CA PRO A 244 5.12 -4.18 7.10
C PRO A 244 5.79 -3.37 6.01
N PHE A 245 7.11 -3.49 5.87
CA PHE A 245 7.85 -2.79 4.84
C PHE A 245 7.44 -3.25 3.45
N HIS A 246 7.46 -4.57 3.19
CA HIS A 246 7.03 -5.14 1.92
C HIS A 246 5.57 -4.81 1.61
N GLN A 247 4.69 -4.90 2.61
CA GLN A 247 3.28 -4.51 2.46
C GLN A 247 3.15 -3.06 2.00
N THR A 248 3.88 -2.13 2.63
CA THR A 248 3.86 -0.70 2.28
C THR A 248 4.27 -0.48 0.82
N VAL A 249 5.36 -1.12 0.38
CA VAL A 249 5.83 -1.01 -1.01
C VAL A 249 4.82 -1.60 -2.00
N ILE A 250 4.25 -2.77 -1.71
CA ILE A 250 3.24 -3.41 -2.56
C ILE A 250 2.00 -2.52 -2.70
N LEU A 251 1.49 -1.98 -1.59
CA LEU A 251 0.30 -1.13 -1.60
C LEU A 251 0.54 0.18 -2.34
N GLN A 252 1.73 0.79 -2.20
CA GLN A 252 2.08 1.97 -2.98
C GLN A 252 2.20 1.63 -4.48
N ASN A 253 2.79 0.49 -4.83
CA ASN A 253 2.88 0.04 -6.23
C ASN A 253 1.48 -0.14 -6.83
N GLN A 254 0.53 -0.70 -6.08
CA GLN A 254 -0.86 -0.86 -6.55
C GLN A 254 -1.50 0.48 -6.90
N LEU A 255 -1.26 1.56 -6.13
CA LEU A 255 -1.78 2.88 -6.44
C LEU A 255 -1.17 3.48 -7.71
N LEU A 256 -0.01 3.01 -8.15
CA LEU A 256 0.71 3.51 -9.33
C LEU A 256 0.41 2.72 -10.61
N GLY A 257 -0.51 1.75 -10.59
CA GLY A 257 -0.94 0.98 -11.76
C GLY A 257 -0.13 -0.29 -11.99
#